data_AF-K9JPL4-F1
#
_entry.id   AF-K9JPL4-F1
#
_cell.length_a   1.000
_cell.length_b   1.000
_cell.length_c   1.000
_cell.angle_alpha   90.00
_cell.angle_beta   90.00
_cell.angle_gamma   90.00
#
_symmetry.space_group_name_H-M   'P 1'
#
loop_
_entity.id
_entity.type
_entity.pdbx_description
1 polymer ?
#
loop_
_entity_poly.entity_id
_entity_poly.type
_entity_poly.pdbx_seq_one_letter_code
_entity_poly.pdbx_strand_id
1 'polypeptide(L)'
;NLLLQQAAADSEKNPAMPLDTCVAMTEGSIGFWLVNALDNELQAQGITKEVAAVVTQVIVDENDPAFKKPTKPIGPFLTEEDAKKQMAESGASFKEDAGRGWRKVVPSPKPIGIKEANVIRSLVDSGVVVVSAGGGGVPVVKDPASKALTGVEAVIDKDFASQTLSELVDADLFIVLTGVDNVYVNFNKPDQTK
;
A
#
# COMPACT_ATOMS: atom_id res chain seq x y z
N ASN A 1 -11.85 6.16 -4.50
CA ASN A 1 -11.32 5.16 -3.55
C ASN A 1 -11.98 3.83 -3.89
N LEU A 2 -11.20 2.81 -4.26
CA LEU A 2 -11.74 1.55 -4.79
C LEU A 2 -12.56 0.77 -3.77
N LEU A 3 -12.17 0.77 -2.49
CA LEU A 3 -12.91 0.10 -1.42
C LEU A 3 -14.34 0.65 -1.28
N LEU A 4 -14.51 1.97 -1.43
CA LEU A 4 -15.85 2.56 -1.41
C LEU A 4 -16.69 2.17 -2.62
N GLN A 5 -16.07 2.00 -3.79
CA GLN A 5 -16.76 1.54 -4.99
C GLN A 5 -17.23 0.09 -4.82
N GLN A 6 -16.40 -0.77 -4.21
CA GLN A 6 -16.76 -2.15 -3.86
C GLN A 6 -17.93 -2.17 -2.87
N ALA A 7 -17.84 -1.40 -1.78
CA ALA A 7 -18.91 -1.32 -0.78
C ALA A 7 -20.24 -0.79 -1.36
N ALA A 8 -20.18 0.18 -2.28
CA ALA A 8 -21.38 0.72 -2.92
C ALA A 8 -22.06 -0.25 -3.90
N ALA A 9 -21.31 -1.23 -4.44
CA ALA A 9 -21.80 -2.21 -5.39
C ALA A 9 -22.10 -3.58 -4.75
N ASP A 10 -21.89 -3.70 -3.43
CA ASP A 10 -22.01 -4.95 -2.68
C ASP A 10 -23.45 -5.49 -2.69
N SER A 11 -23.61 -6.74 -3.10
CA SER A 11 -24.88 -7.45 -3.09
C SER A 11 -24.65 -8.96 -3.20
N GLU A 12 -25.68 -9.77 -2.92
CA GLU A 12 -25.59 -11.24 -3.07
C GLU A 12 -25.16 -11.68 -4.48
N LYS A 13 -25.53 -10.93 -5.52
CA LYS A 13 -25.18 -11.21 -6.92
C LYS A 13 -23.87 -10.58 -7.37
N ASN A 14 -23.35 -9.63 -6.61
CA ASN A 14 -22.10 -8.91 -6.90
C ASN A 14 -21.42 -8.58 -5.57
N PRO A 15 -20.87 -9.59 -4.87
CA PRO A 15 -20.27 -9.36 -3.56
C PRO A 15 -19.04 -8.46 -3.69
N ALA A 16 -18.90 -7.53 -2.76
CA ALA A 16 -17.71 -6.70 -2.66
C ALA A 16 -16.46 -7.56 -2.51
N MET A 17 -15.40 -7.17 -3.22
CA MET A 17 -14.11 -7.80 -3.05
C MET A 17 -13.48 -7.42 -1.70
N PRO A 18 -12.76 -8.35 -1.04
CA PRO A 18 -12.04 -8.06 0.19
C PRO A 18 -10.90 -7.07 -0.04
N LEU A 19 -10.39 -6.49 1.06
CA LEU A 19 -9.43 -5.40 1.00
C LEU A 19 -8.11 -5.76 0.32
N ASP A 20 -7.59 -6.97 0.51
CA ASP A 20 -6.40 -7.50 -0.16
C ASP A 20 -6.57 -7.54 -1.69
N THR A 21 -7.73 -8.00 -2.16
CA THR A 21 -8.08 -7.94 -3.59
C THR A 21 -8.17 -6.49 -4.07
N CYS A 22 -8.73 -5.59 -3.27
CA CYS A 22 -8.75 -4.17 -3.60
C CYS A 22 -7.34 -3.58 -3.73
N VAL A 23 -6.38 -3.99 -2.90
CA VAL A 23 -4.97 -3.61 -3.02
C VAL A 23 -4.42 -4.06 -4.36
N ALA A 24 -4.61 -5.34 -4.73
CA ALA A 24 -4.16 -5.88 -6.02
C ALA A 24 -4.74 -5.12 -7.22
N MET A 25 -6.04 -4.78 -7.18
CA MET A 25 -6.68 -3.96 -8.21
C MET A 25 -6.10 -2.54 -8.30
N THR A 26 -5.73 -1.94 -7.16
CA THR A 26 -5.04 -0.65 -7.16
C THR A 26 -3.62 -0.73 -7.68
N GLU A 27 -2.91 -1.84 -7.48
CA GLU A 27 -1.60 -2.05 -8.12
C GLU A 27 -1.73 -2.11 -9.64
N GLY A 28 -2.74 -2.80 -10.16
CA GLY A 28 -3.00 -2.85 -11.60
C GLY A 28 -3.34 -1.47 -12.18
N SER A 29 -4.27 -0.74 -11.56
CA SER A 29 -4.68 0.58 -12.07
C SER A 29 -3.60 1.66 -11.95
N ILE A 30 -2.94 1.78 -10.79
CA ILE A 30 -1.87 2.76 -10.57
C ILE A 30 -0.62 2.36 -11.36
N GLY A 31 -0.28 1.07 -11.38
CA GLY A 31 0.83 0.53 -12.16
C GLY A 31 0.66 0.84 -13.64
N PHE A 32 -0.53 0.63 -14.20
CA PHE A 32 -0.84 1.03 -15.58
C PHE A 32 -0.57 2.52 -15.83
N TRP A 33 -1.11 3.41 -15.00
CA TRP A 33 -0.93 4.86 -15.20
C TRP A 33 0.54 5.27 -15.10
N LEU A 34 1.27 4.74 -14.14
CA LEU A 34 2.67 5.10 -13.91
C LEU A 34 3.58 4.54 -15.02
N VAL A 35 3.40 3.28 -15.41
CA VAL A 35 4.15 2.66 -16.52
C VAL A 35 3.91 3.47 -17.80
N ASN A 36 2.65 3.76 -18.14
CA ASN A 36 2.33 4.52 -19.34
C ASN A 36 2.95 5.93 -19.35
N ALA A 37 2.93 6.62 -18.21
CA ALA A 37 3.54 7.94 -18.10
C ALA A 37 5.07 7.89 -18.24
N LEU A 38 5.72 6.91 -17.62
CA LEU A 38 7.16 6.72 -17.71
C LEU A 38 7.60 6.35 -19.13
N ASP A 39 6.91 5.43 -19.79
CA ASP A 39 7.21 5.03 -21.17
C ASP A 39 7.15 6.23 -22.12
N ASN A 40 6.07 7.03 -22.04
CA ASN A 40 5.91 8.22 -22.87
C ASN A 40 7.04 9.24 -22.65
N GLU A 41 7.43 9.47 -21.39
CA GLU A 41 8.48 10.42 -21.07
C GLU A 41 9.86 9.89 -21.52
N LEU A 42 10.17 8.61 -21.27
CA LEU A 42 11.41 8.00 -21.73
C LEU A 42 11.54 8.09 -23.26
N GLN A 43 10.46 7.81 -23.98
CA GLN A 43 10.43 7.94 -25.44
C GLN A 43 10.64 9.40 -25.89
N ALA A 44 9.98 10.37 -25.24
CA ALA A 44 10.15 11.79 -25.55
C ALA A 44 11.59 12.27 -25.34
N GLN A 45 12.30 11.70 -24.35
CA GLN A 45 13.71 11.97 -24.07
C GLN A 45 14.68 11.14 -24.92
N GLY A 46 14.18 10.27 -25.81
CA GLY A 46 15.02 9.38 -26.63
C GLY A 46 15.75 8.30 -25.83
N ILE A 47 15.24 7.93 -24.65
CA ILE A 47 15.80 6.90 -23.78
C ILE A 47 15.11 5.56 -24.08
N THR A 48 15.90 4.56 -24.48
CA THR A 48 15.40 3.20 -24.71
C THR A 48 15.52 2.38 -23.43
N LYS A 49 14.43 2.27 -22.67
CA LYS A 49 14.28 1.37 -21.52
C LYS A 49 12.86 0.80 -21.48
N GLU A 50 12.75 -0.43 -21.02
CA GLU A 50 11.46 -1.06 -20.72
C GLU A 50 10.99 -0.65 -19.32
N VAL A 51 9.68 -0.48 -19.16
CA VAL A 51 9.04 -0.23 -17.86
C VAL A 51 7.99 -1.32 -17.61
N ALA A 52 7.97 -1.90 -16.41
CA ALA A 52 7.02 -2.96 -16.08
C ALA A 52 6.43 -2.79 -14.68
N ALA A 53 5.12 -3.03 -14.56
CA ALA A 53 4.45 -3.14 -13.27
C ALA A 53 4.32 -4.60 -12.85
N VAL A 54 4.71 -4.92 -11.61
CA VAL A 54 4.64 -6.25 -11.02
C VAL A 54 3.66 -6.23 -9.86
N VAL A 55 2.56 -6.99 -9.98
CA VAL A 55 1.65 -7.23 -8.85
C VAL A 55 2.42 -7.96 -7.75
N THR A 56 2.43 -7.40 -6.55
CA THR A 56 3.37 -7.80 -5.50
C THR A 56 2.64 -8.28 -4.25
N GLN A 57 2.93 -9.51 -3.81
CA GLN A 57 2.49 -10.04 -2.53
C GLN A 57 3.55 -9.81 -1.46
N VAL A 58 3.13 -9.23 -0.34
CA VAL A 58 3.99 -8.89 0.80
C VAL A 58 3.58 -9.72 2.00
N ILE A 59 4.54 -10.51 2.47
CA ILE A 59 4.35 -11.47 3.55
C ILE A 59 4.35 -10.71 4.87
N VAL A 60 3.38 -11.00 5.72
CA VAL A 60 3.22 -10.44 7.06
C VAL A 60 3.05 -11.57 8.09
N ASP A 61 3.33 -11.27 9.35
CA ASP A 61 3.09 -12.22 10.45
C ASP A 61 1.60 -12.22 10.82
N GLU A 62 0.96 -13.39 10.84
CA GLU A 62 -0.44 -13.54 11.25
C GLU A 62 -0.69 -13.08 12.70
N ASN A 63 0.36 -13.08 13.53
CA ASN A 63 0.32 -12.67 14.93
C ASN A 63 0.72 -11.21 15.15
N ASP A 64 0.91 -10.42 14.09
CA ASP A 64 1.29 -9.01 14.21
C ASP A 64 0.26 -8.24 15.09
N PRO A 65 0.71 -7.51 16.13
CA PRO A 65 -0.18 -6.74 17.00
C PRO A 65 -1.09 -5.75 16.27
N ALA A 66 -0.72 -5.30 15.06
CA ALA A 66 -1.51 -4.39 14.25
C ALA A 66 -2.90 -4.95 13.87
N PHE A 67 -3.05 -6.28 13.79
CA PHE A 67 -4.36 -6.90 13.57
C PHE A 67 -5.34 -6.66 14.72
N LYS A 68 -4.82 -6.58 15.96
CA LYS A 68 -5.63 -6.28 17.15
C LYS A 68 -5.83 -4.79 17.36
N LYS A 69 -4.99 -3.93 16.77
CA LYS A 69 -5.04 -2.48 16.92
C LYS A 69 -4.88 -1.77 15.58
N PRO A 70 -5.96 -1.68 14.77
CA PRO A 70 -5.97 -0.91 13.53
C PRO A 70 -5.58 0.56 13.72
N THR A 71 -4.67 1.05 12.87
CA THR A 71 -4.15 2.43 12.96
C THR A 71 -4.08 3.12 11.61
N LYS A 72 -3.94 2.39 10.50
CA LYS A 72 -3.71 2.99 9.19
C LYS A 72 -5.00 3.56 8.63
N PRO A 73 -5.09 4.89 8.40
CA PRO A 73 -6.28 5.48 7.86
C PRO A 73 -6.37 5.24 6.34
N ILE A 74 -7.58 4.89 5.89
CA ILE A 74 -7.96 4.66 4.49
C ILE A 74 -9.28 5.39 4.18
N GLY A 75 -9.61 5.53 2.90
CA GLY A 75 -10.85 6.20 2.51
C GLY A 75 -10.84 7.73 2.71
N PRO A 76 -11.96 8.39 2.39
CA PRO A 76 -12.16 9.82 2.58
C PRO A 76 -12.35 10.17 4.07
N PHE A 77 -12.37 11.47 4.36
CA PHE A 77 -12.80 12.00 5.65
C PHE A 77 -14.32 11.96 5.77
N LEU A 78 -14.80 11.59 6.96
CA LEU A 78 -16.19 11.54 7.36
C LEU A 78 -16.45 12.50 8.52
N THR A 79 -17.71 12.86 8.71
CA THR A 79 -18.16 13.46 9.97
C THR A 79 -18.13 12.43 11.09
N GLU A 80 -18.13 12.88 12.35
CA GLU A 80 -18.22 11.98 13.51
C GLU A 80 -19.52 11.15 13.49
N GLU A 81 -20.62 11.77 13.06
CA GLU A 81 -21.93 11.12 12.96
C GLU A 81 -21.91 9.99 11.93
N ASP A 82 -21.42 10.25 10.71
CA ASP A 82 -21.30 9.25 9.67
C ASP A 82 -20.36 8.11 10.06
N ALA A 83 -19.24 8.43 10.70
CA ALA A 83 -18.29 7.44 11.18
C ALA A 83 -18.92 6.53 12.25
N LYS A 84 -19.64 7.09 13.24
CA LYS A 84 -20.34 6.31 14.27
C LYS A 84 -21.42 5.41 13.67
N LYS A 85 -22.16 5.91 12.68
CA LYS A 85 -23.15 5.11 11.96
C LYS A 85 -22.50 3.92 11.27
N GLN A 86 -21.44 4.14 10.50
CA GLN A 86 -20.73 3.06 9.80
C GLN A 86 -20.06 2.07 10.75
N MET A 87 -19.53 2.52 11.90
CA MET A 87 -19.01 1.64 12.95
C MET A 87 -20.09 0.67 13.45
N ALA A 88 -21.30 1.17 13.71
CA ALA A 88 -22.41 0.38 14.23
C ALA A 88 -22.95 -0.63 13.20
N GLU A 89 -22.96 -0.26 11.91
CA GLU A 89 -23.49 -1.09 10.83
C GLU A 89 -22.52 -2.19 10.38
N SER A 90 -21.21 -1.90 10.36
CA SER A 90 -20.20 -2.79 9.74
C SER A 90 -19.19 -3.39 10.71
N GLY A 91 -19.11 -2.90 11.94
CA GLY A 91 -18.04 -3.27 12.89
C GLY A 91 -16.65 -2.71 12.51
N ALA A 92 -16.55 -1.91 11.45
CA ALA A 92 -15.29 -1.30 11.05
C ALA A 92 -14.80 -0.27 12.09
N SER A 93 -13.49 -0.16 12.23
CA SER A 93 -12.86 0.81 13.13
C SER A 93 -12.64 2.15 12.42
N PHE A 94 -12.88 3.28 13.10
CA PHE A 94 -12.53 4.62 12.62
C PHE A 94 -11.83 5.42 13.71
N LYS A 95 -11.01 6.39 13.31
CA LYS A 95 -10.34 7.33 14.20
C LYS A 95 -10.41 8.75 13.66
N GLU A 96 -10.38 9.70 14.57
CA GLU A 96 -10.20 11.12 14.27
C GLU A 96 -8.76 11.37 13.79
N ASP A 97 -8.61 12.23 12.76
CA ASP A 97 -7.34 12.53 12.09
C ASP A 97 -7.07 14.05 12.14
N ALA A 98 -6.61 14.50 13.31
CA ALA A 98 -6.01 15.83 13.54
C ALA A 98 -6.90 17.00 13.09
N GLY A 99 -8.18 16.98 13.47
CA GLY A 99 -9.16 18.03 13.18
C GLY A 99 -9.70 18.03 11.75
N ARG A 100 -9.26 17.10 10.89
CA ARG A 100 -9.71 17.00 9.49
C ARG A 100 -10.95 16.13 9.29
N GLY A 101 -11.39 15.45 10.36
CA GLY A 101 -12.53 14.53 10.37
C GLY A 101 -12.13 13.11 10.77
N TRP A 102 -13.02 12.17 10.51
CA TRP A 102 -12.87 10.76 10.86
C TRP A 102 -12.53 9.91 9.64
N ARG A 103 -11.70 8.88 9.80
CA ARG A 103 -11.35 7.96 8.71
C ARG A 103 -11.40 6.52 9.18
N LYS A 104 -11.80 5.61 8.27
CA LYS A 104 -11.72 4.17 8.50
C LYS A 104 -10.26 3.80 8.72
N VAL A 105 -9.99 3.02 9.76
CA VAL A 105 -8.67 2.49 10.06
C VAL A 105 -8.65 0.98 9.86
N VAL A 106 -7.55 0.48 9.31
CA VAL A 106 -7.33 -0.95 9.05
C VAL A 106 -6.00 -1.40 9.68
N PRO A 107 -5.81 -2.71 9.89
CA PRO A 107 -4.51 -3.26 10.27
C PRO A 107 -3.41 -2.81 9.31
N SER A 108 -2.23 -2.55 9.88
CA SER A 108 -1.02 -2.17 9.12
C SER A 108 0.17 -2.93 9.68
N PRO A 109 0.20 -4.26 9.44
CA PRO A 109 1.25 -5.13 9.93
C PRO A 109 2.59 -4.80 9.24
N LYS A 110 3.68 -5.21 9.88
CA LYS A 110 5.02 -5.03 9.32
C LYS A 110 5.28 -6.06 8.20
N PRO A 111 5.87 -5.62 7.08
CA PRO A 111 6.34 -6.54 6.06
C PRO A 111 7.52 -7.36 6.62
N ILE A 112 7.50 -8.68 6.39
CA ILE A 112 8.59 -9.59 6.75
C ILE A 112 9.21 -10.27 5.52
N GLY A 113 8.66 -10.01 4.33
CA GLY A 113 9.22 -10.49 3.07
C GLY A 113 8.36 -10.12 1.88
N ILE A 114 8.91 -10.28 0.67
CA ILE A 114 8.22 -10.02 -0.59
C ILE A 114 8.32 -11.26 -1.47
N LYS A 115 7.17 -11.79 -1.89
CA LYS A 115 7.12 -13.06 -2.64
C LYS A 115 7.78 -12.94 -4.01
N GLU A 116 7.57 -11.84 -4.70
CA GLU A 116 8.09 -11.59 -6.05
C GLU A 116 9.50 -10.96 -6.06
N ALA A 117 10.18 -10.83 -4.92
CA ALA A 117 11.48 -10.15 -4.82
C ALA A 117 12.53 -10.65 -5.82
N ASN A 118 12.64 -11.97 -6.02
CA ASN A 118 13.59 -12.53 -6.98
C ASN A 118 13.25 -12.16 -8.43
N VAL A 119 11.96 -12.13 -8.78
CA VAL A 119 11.51 -11.72 -10.12
C VAL A 119 11.79 -10.24 -10.34
N ILE A 120 11.47 -9.41 -9.34
CA ILE A 120 11.76 -7.97 -9.37
C ILE A 120 13.25 -7.72 -9.56
N ARG A 121 14.10 -8.40 -8.78
CA ARG A 121 15.56 -8.32 -8.93
C ARG A 121 16.01 -8.71 -10.34
N SER A 122 15.55 -9.84 -10.89
CA SER A 122 15.93 -10.25 -12.24
C SER A 122 15.55 -9.23 -13.32
N LEU A 123 14.40 -8.57 -13.18
CA LEU A 123 14.00 -7.49 -14.09
C LEU A 123 14.92 -6.27 -13.95
N VAL A 124 15.20 -5.84 -12.72
CA VAL A 124 16.13 -4.74 -12.46
C VAL A 124 17.54 -5.03 -13.02
N ASP A 125 18.06 -6.23 -12.78
CA ASP A 125 19.37 -6.68 -13.29
C ASP A 125 19.44 -6.68 -14.82
N SER A 126 18.30 -6.89 -15.49
CA SER A 126 18.17 -6.79 -16.95
C SER A 126 17.99 -5.37 -17.49
N GLY A 127 17.96 -4.36 -16.61
CA GLY A 127 17.86 -2.94 -16.97
C GLY A 127 16.45 -2.37 -17.07
N VAL A 128 15.43 -3.17 -16.72
CA VAL A 128 14.01 -2.77 -16.70
C VAL A 128 13.75 -1.82 -15.53
N VAL A 129 12.95 -0.77 -15.77
CA VAL A 129 12.41 0.08 -14.70
C VAL A 129 11.17 -0.62 -14.11
N VAL A 130 11.26 -1.06 -12.86
CA VAL A 130 10.19 -1.87 -12.24
C VAL A 130 9.35 -1.03 -11.28
N VAL A 131 8.04 -1.01 -11.51
CA VAL A 131 7.03 -0.53 -10.56
C VAL A 131 6.49 -1.73 -9.80
N SER A 132 6.60 -1.73 -8.47
CA SER A 132 6.17 -2.86 -7.62
C SER A 132 5.75 -2.38 -6.23
N ALA A 133 5.26 -3.30 -5.40
CA ALA A 133 4.78 -3.03 -4.03
C ALA A 133 3.79 -1.86 -3.95
N GLY A 134 2.91 -1.73 -4.96
CA GLY A 134 1.98 -0.62 -5.07
C GLY A 134 1.04 -0.56 -3.84
N GLY A 135 0.92 0.61 -3.24
CA GLY A 135 0.12 0.77 -2.01
C GLY A 135 0.65 0.03 -0.78
N GLY A 136 1.89 -0.48 -0.82
CA GLY A 136 2.50 -1.32 0.22
C GLY A 136 2.50 -2.81 -0.12
N GLY A 137 1.90 -3.21 -1.24
CA GLY A 137 1.79 -4.61 -1.67
C GLY A 137 0.58 -5.35 -1.08
N VAL A 138 0.13 -6.39 -1.77
CA VAL A 138 -0.97 -7.26 -1.34
C VAL A 138 -0.56 -8.03 -0.08
N PRO A 139 -1.16 -7.77 1.10
CA PRO A 139 -0.80 -8.45 2.33
C PRO A 139 -1.20 -9.93 2.30
N VAL A 140 -0.24 -10.81 2.57
CA VAL A 140 -0.47 -12.26 2.66
C VAL A 140 0.17 -12.85 3.90
N VAL A 141 -0.47 -13.84 4.50
CA VAL A 141 0.13 -14.70 5.53
C VAL A 141 0.59 -16.00 4.89
N LYS A 142 1.69 -16.55 5.41
CA LYS A 142 2.27 -17.79 4.91
C LYS A 142 2.05 -18.92 5.90
N ASP A 143 1.31 -19.94 5.48
CA ASP A 143 1.08 -21.12 6.30
C ASP A 143 2.42 -21.83 6.60
N PRO A 144 2.76 -22.09 7.87
CA PRO A 144 4.05 -22.67 8.24
C PRO A 144 4.28 -24.08 7.68
N ALA A 145 3.22 -24.90 7.52
CA ALA A 145 3.33 -26.30 7.13
C ALA A 145 3.33 -26.47 5.60
N SER A 146 2.29 -25.97 4.94
CA SER A 146 2.06 -26.07 3.50
C SER A 146 2.81 -25.03 2.67
N LYS A 147 3.27 -23.94 3.30
CA LYS A 147 3.86 -22.76 2.64
C LYS A 147 2.89 -22.01 1.71
N ALA A 148 1.60 -22.34 1.74
CA ALA A 148 0.56 -21.63 1.02
C ALA A 148 0.49 -20.17 1.48
N LEU A 149 0.16 -19.27 0.56
CA LEU A 149 -0.09 -17.86 0.84
C LEU A 149 -1.59 -17.62 0.83
N THR A 150 -2.09 -16.85 1.78
CA THR A 150 -3.50 -16.44 1.85
C THR A 150 -3.57 -14.94 2.12
N GLY A 151 -4.40 -14.25 1.35
CA GLY A 151 -4.62 -12.81 1.51
C GLY A 151 -5.30 -12.49 2.84
N VAL A 152 -4.95 -11.34 3.42
CA VAL A 152 -5.52 -10.87 4.68
C VAL A 152 -5.91 -9.39 4.57
N GLU A 153 -7.03 -8.99 5.17
CA GLU A 153 -7.50 -7.61 5.06
C GLU A 153 -6.66 -6.65 5.89
N ALA A 154 -5.63 -6.08 5.26
CA ALA A 154 -4.74 -5.08 5.83
C ALA A 154 -4.26 -4.08 4.76
N VAL A 155 -3.62 -3.00 5.19
CA VAL A 155 -2.86 -2.12 4.29
C VAL A 155 -1.50 -1.90 4.90
N ILE A 156 -0.47 -2.44 4.25
CA ILE A 156 0.91 -2.31 4.66
C ILE A 156 1.36 -0.88 4.41
N ASP A 157 2.17 -0.35 5.31
CA ASP A 157 2.80 0.95 5.08
C ASP A 157 3.83 0.84 3.95
N LYS A 158 3.64 1.66 2.93
CA LYS A 158 4.45 1.69 1.70
C LYS A 158 5.94 1.93 1.98
N ASP A 159 6.30 2.73 2.98
CA ASP A 159 7.69 3.07 3.23
C ASP A 159 8.42 1.85 3.83
N PHE A 160 7.76 1.09 4.71
CA PHE A 160 8.30 -0.18 5.21
C PHE A 160 8.35 -1.27 4.13
N ALA A 161 7.33 -1.36 3.27
CA ALA A 161 7.34 -2.31 2.16
C ALA A 161 8.47 -2.00 1.17
N SER A 162 8.67 -0.73 0.82
CA SER A 162 9.76 -0.28 -0.06
C SER A 162 11.13 -0.45 0.60
N GLN A 163 11.26 -0.21 1.91
CA GLN A 163 12.49 -0.51 2.64
C GLN A 163 12.80 -2.01 2.60
N THR A 164 11.82 -2.87 2.87
CA THR A 164 11.99 -4.33 2.77
C THR A 164 12.39 -4.74 1.35
N LEU A 165 11.77 -4.16 0.32
CA LEU A 165 12.15 -4.42 -1.07
C LEU A 165 13.60 -4.00 -1.35
N SER A 166 14.01 -2.82 -0.89
CA SER A 166 15.37 -2.30 -1.11
C SER A 166 16.44 -3.24 -0.56
N GLU A 167 16.20 -3.86 0.61
CA GLU A 167 17.11 -4.85 1.18
C GLU A 167 17.14 -6.14 0.35
N LEU A 168 15.97 -6.62 -0.11
CA LEU A 168 15.86 -7.87 -0.87
C LEU A 168 16.47 -7.78 -2.27
N VAL A 169 16.46 -6.59 -2.88
CA VAL A 169 17.10 -6.34 -4.18
C VAL A 169 18.54 -5.85 -4.06
N ASP A 170 19.04 -5.61 -2.84
CA ASP A 170 20.38 -5.04 -2.55
C ASP A 170 20.57 -3.67 -3.22
N ALA A 171 19.62 -2.78 -2.99
CA ALA A 171 19.69 -1.41 -3.49
C ALA A 171 20.71 -0.60 -2.71
N ASP A 172 21.56 0.15 -3.42
CA ASP A 172 22.54 1.06 -2.80
C ASP A 172 21.88 2.25 -2.09
N LEU A 173 20.70 2.66 -2.54
CA LEU A 173 20.00 3.85 -2.06
C LEU A 173 18.50 3.62 -1.93
N PHE A 174 17.95 4.00 -0.77
CA PHE A 174 16.52 4.04 -0.52
C PHE A 174 16.05 5.50 -0.44
N ILE A 175 15.13 5.90 -1.33
CA ILE A 175 14.61 7.26 -1.43
C ILE A 175 13.13 7.27 -1.07
N VAL A 176 12.75 8.09 -0.08
CA VAL A 176 11.36 8.38 0.27
C VAL A 176 11.01 9.79 -0.20
N LEU A 177 10.04 9.90 -1.10
CA LEU A 177 9.55 11.18 -1.61
C LEU A 177 8.40 11.68 -0.73
N THR A 178 8.49 12.93 -0.27
CA THR A 178 7.48 13.58 0.58
C THR A 178 7.23 15.02 0.13
N GLY A 179 6.21 15.67 0.69
CA GLY A 179 5.80 17.03 0.33
C GLY A 179 6.65 18.16 0.92
N VAL A 180 7.80 17.83 1.52
CA VAL A 180 8.72 18.78 2.15
C VAL A 180 10.15 18.42 1.81
N ASP A 181 11.05 19.40 1.79
CA ASP A 181 12.42 19.20 1.33
C ASP A 181 13.27 18.35 2.29
N ASN A 182 12.94 18.33 3.59
CA ASN A 182 13.73 17.68 4.62
C ASN A 182 12.84 17.13 5.74
N VAL A 183 13.42 16.29 6.59
CA VAL A 183 12.85 16.01 7.91
C VAL A 183 13.03 17.26 8.77
N TYR A 184 11.98 17.65 9.49
CA TYR A 184 12.00 18.79 10.40
C TYR A 184 11.62 18.33 11.81
N VAL A 185 12.38 18.78 12.81
CA VAL A 185 11.98 18.74 14.22
C VAL A 185 10.99 19.87 14.47
N ASN A 186 9.97 19.64 15.32
CA ASN A 186 8.92 20.62 15.62
C ASN A 186 8.13 21.11 14.39
N PHE A 187 7.78 20.18 13.49
CA PHE A 187 7.03 20.50 12.28
C PHE A 187 5.74 21.31 12.57
N ASN A 188 5.53 22.39 11.81
CA ASN A 188 4.46 23.38 11.96
C ASN A 188 4.43 24.15 13.31
N LYS A 189 5.56 24.25 14.03
CA LYS A 189 5.68 25.07 15.25
C LYS A 189 6.70 26.21 15.08
N PRO A 190 6.65 27.26 15.92
CA PRO A 190 7.57 28.40 15.83
C PRO A 190 9.06 28.01 15.96
N ASP A 191 9.36 26.91 16.64
CA ASP A 191 10.71 26.38 16.87
C ASP A 191 11.08 25.23 15.91
N GLN A 192 10.47 25.21 14.72
CA GLN A 192 10.79 24.25 13.67
C GLN A 192 12.26 24.39 13.21
N THR A 193 12.99 23.27 13.17
CA THR A 193 14.36 23.20 12.63
C THR A 193 14.52 21.98 11.74
N LYS A 194 15.44 22.08 10.78
CA LYS A 194 15.95 20.93 10.03
C LYS A 194 16.85 20.07 10.92
#